data_AF-A0A950R1X0-F1
#
_entry.id   AF-A0A950R1X0-F1
#
_cell.length_a   1.000
_cell.length_b   1.000
_cell.length_c   1.000
_cell.angle_alpha   90.00
_cell.angle_beta   90.00
_cell.angle_gamma   90.00
#
_symmetry.space_group_name_H-M   'P 1'
#
loop_
_entity.id
_entity.type
_entity.pdbx_description
1 polymer ?
#
loop_
_entity_poly.entity_id
_entity_poly.type
_entity_poly.pdbx_seq_one_letter_code
_entity_poly.pdbx_strand_id
1 'polypeptide(L)'
;MKRNNIAKFSLTFLALAGIATSGALGEMLPDSGLQGKKILFIAGEPDEKHQSDDELVKNHLKAMGFSITGAAESELASKADGADLVIISSTADPHLLKDTYRSVPVPIFTWNQPAYPALAMTGPDLHTDFEVVEPGHFYARSFSELYAYAANTTCEIARAVDLKPQLFGTFYLQPGTVGWGVPTQAATVVANFEGYPRRAGLFTYEKGATMVGGMPAPARRVGFFMSSGNFHLLSAAFGPARQDPDLNDWYKGLELFDASVRWAVSPPPAPPKDDPAALRSALTSAAKGKKLLFVGRKKTPEGAEADAHMIDRLKESGFDVTFRDQTDPQAGADQYDLIVLSATNSKYKLSNKYRDATVPILCLEGLFADTLRMAGRNRYVDYGEHGEEKESDDPADNSLRIINPNNEMSAGLSGVVQFIKEKDVLKWAKPGPGATIVATLPDMMEQAAIFGYDKGSTMDGYYVAPARRVLFPLDNPAFDNLTPKGLALFDAAVLWSISKAGS
;
A
#
# COMPACT_ATOMS: atom_id res chain seq x y z
N MET A 1 62.81 -27.51 21.36
CA MET A 1 62.28 -26.91 22.61
C MET A 1 62.75 -25.46 22.71
N LYS A 2 62.00 -24.51 22.12
CA LYS A 2 62.24 -23.06 22.28
C LYS A 2 60.89 -22.37 22.34
N ARG A 3 60.62 -21.75 23.49
CA ARG A 3 59.48 -20.86 23.78
C ARG A 3 59.69 -19.55 23.04
N ASN A 4 58.66 -19.03 22.37
CA ASN A 4 58.60 -17.64 21.94
C ASN A 4 57.34 -16.98 22.50
N ASN A 5 57.58 -15.82 23.12
CA ASN A 5 56.62 -14.94 23.77
C ASN A 5 55.65 -14.33 22.75
N ILE A 6 54.35 -14.39 23.04
CA ILE A 6 53.32 -13.59 22.35
C ILE A 6 53.00 -12.39 23.25
N ALA A 7 53.24 -11.20 22.70
CA ALA A 7 52.90 -9.91 23.30
C ALA A 7 51.37 -9.73 23.34
N LYS A 8 50.85 -9.27 24.49
CA LYS A 8 49.46 -8.87 24.67
C LYS A 8 49.26 -7.45 24.13
N PHE A 9 48.45 -7.31 23.09
CA PHE A 9 47.86 -6.03 22.69
C PHE A 9 46.50 -5.88 23.38
N SER A 10 46.38 -4.93 24.32
CA SER A 10 45.10 -4.46 24.83
C SER A 10 44.49 -3.48 23.83
N LEU A 11 43.32 -3.83 23.28
CA LEU A 11 42.52 -2.94 22.46
C LEU A 11 41.52 -2.22 23.37
N THR A 12 41.73 -0.92 23.60
CA THR A 12 40.80 -0.05 24.31
C THR A 12 39.68 0.35 23.35
N PHE A 13 38.46 -0.15 23.56
CA PHE A 13 37.27 0.31 22.83
C PHE A 13 36.85 1.68 23.38
N LEU A 14 37.04 2.74 22.59
CA LEU A 14 36.38 4.02 22.81
C LEU A 14 34.94 3.89 22.31
N ALA A 15 33.96 3.91 23.21
CA ALA A 15 32.55 4.00 22.86
C ALA A 15 32.25 5.42 22.36
N LEU A 16 32.07 5.58 21.05
CA LEU A 16 31.40 6.77 20.51
C LEU A 16 29.90 6.62 20.78
N ALA A 17 29.36 7.51 21.62
CA ALA A 17 27.93 7.67 21.80
C ALA A 17 27.30 8.10 20.46
N GLY A 18 26.52 7.19 19.86
CA GLY A 18 25.76 7.44 18.64
C GLY A 18 24.67 8.47 18.89
N ILE A 19 24.63 9.49 18.04
CA ILE A 19 23.52 10.41 17.87
C ILE A 19 22.28 9.59 17.50
N ALA A 20 21.21 9.71 18.28
CA ALA A 20 19.94 9.05 18.03
C ALA A 20 19.38 9.49 16.67
N THR A 21 19.48 8.61 15.68
CA THR A 21 18.78 8.72 14.40
C THR A 21 17.32 8.37 14.59
N SER A 22 16.45 9.20 14.01
CA SER A 22 15.06 8.93 13.54
C SER A 22 14.28 7.82 14.24
N GLY A 23 13.15 8.19 14.85
CA GLY A 23 12.21 7.26 15.49
C GLY A 23 11.99 5.99 14.67
N ALA A 24 12.12 4.84 15.33
CA ALA A 24 11.95 3.54 14.73
C ALA A 24 10.64 3.52 13.92
N LEU A 25 10.79 3.37 12.60
CA LEU A 25 9.71 2.89 11.76
C LEU A 25 9.19 1.59 12.39
N GLY A 26 7.87 1.41 12.43
CA GLY A 26 7.28 0.18 12.96
C GLY A 26 7.62 -0.98 12.03
N GLU A 27 8.81 -1.56 12.21
CA GLU A 27 9.25 -2.74 11.48
C GLU A 27 8.53 -3.97 12.00
N MET A 28 8.20 -4.87 11.07
CA MET A 28 7.65 -6.18 11.34
C MET A 28 8.50 -6.89 12.39
N LEU A 29 7.84 -7.37 13.44
CA LEU A 29 8.47 -8.12 14.52
C LEU A 29 9.31 -9.27 13.94
N PRO A 30 10.53 -9.49 14.43
CA PRO A 30 11.28 -10.70 14.11
C PRO A 30 10.58 -11.92 14.74
N ASP A 31 10.93 -13.13 14.30
CA ASP A 31 10.31 -14.37 14.82
C ASP A 31 10.41 -14.50 16.35
N SER A 32 11.54 -14.08 16.92
CA SER A 32 11.73 -14.06 18.38
C SER A 32 10.76 -13.13 19.12
N GLY A 33 10.22 -12.11 18.43
CA GLY A 33 9.24 -11.17 18.97
C GLY A 33 7.82 -11.74 19.06
N LEU A 34 7.58 -12.94 18.50
CA LEU A 34 6.29 -13.62 18.54
C LEU A 34 6.11 -14.45 19.82
N GLN A 35 7.21 -14.78 20.50
CA GLN A 35 7.19 -15.68 21.65
C GLN A 35 6.25 -15.17 22.75
N GLY A 36 5.23 -15.97 23.08
CA GLY A 36 4.27 -15.67 24.14
C GLY A 36 3.17 -14.67 23.76
N LYS A 37 3.14 -14.18 22.50
CA LYS A 37 2.01 -13.43 21.97
C LYS A 37 0.75 -14.28 22.01
N LYS A 38 -0.39 -13.66 22.32
CA LYS A 38 -1.67 -14.35 22.56
C LYS A 38 -2.58 -14.22 21.35
N ILE A 39 -2.99 -15.36 20.80
CA ILE A 39 -3.99 -15.46 19.74
C ILE A 39 -5.31 -15.91 20.34
N LEU A 40 -6.38 -15.15 20.09
CA LEU A 40 -7.74 -15.64 20.19
C LEU A 40 -8.13 -16.26 18.84
N PHE A 41 -8.37 -17.57 18.80
CA PHE A 41 -8.72 -18.31 17.59
C PHE A 41 -10.21 -18.62 17.58
N ILE A 42 -10.96 -17.96 16.70
CA ILE A 42 -12.40 -18.13 16.50
C ILE A 42 -12.62 -19.17 15.40
N ALA A 43 -13.33 -20.25 15.72
CA ALA A 43 -13.64 -21.34 14.81
C ALA A 43 -15.01 -21.94 15.12
N GLY A 44 -15.63 -22.53 14.09
CA GLY A 44 -16.88 -23.26 14.23
C GLY A 44 -16.72 -24.60 14.93
N GLU A 45 -17.87 -25.20 15.29
CA GLU A 45 -17.87 -26.59 15.77
C GLU A 45 -17.31 -27.53 14.68
N PRO A 46 -16.50 -28.54 15.06
CA PRO A 46 -15.98 -29.49 14.09
C PRO A 46 -17.10 -30.19 13.31
N ASP A 47 -17.06 -30.13 11.99
CA ASP A 47 -17.97 -30.86 11.10
C ASP A 47 -17.27 -32.10 10.54
N GLU A 48 -17.75 -33.29 10.88
CA GLU A 48 -17.18 -34.56 10.38
C GLU A 48 -17.30 -34.71 8.85
N LYS A 49 -18.17 -33.93 8.18
CA LYS A 49 -18.38 -34.00 6.73
C LYS A 49 -17.45 -33.07 5.94
N HIS A 50 -16.91 -32.03 6.57
CA HIS A 50 -16.06 -31.04 5.92
C HIS A 50 -14.69 -31.01 6.59
N GLN A 51 -13.65 -31.38 5.84
CA GLN A 51 -12.28 -31.34 6.35
C GLN A 51 -11.88 -29.90 6.73
N SER A 52 -11.30 -29.75 7.92
CA SER A 52 -10.71 -28.51 8.41
C SER A 52 -9.27 -28.75 8.83
N ASP A 53 -8.40 -27.82 8.45
CA ASP A 53 -7.00 -27.72 8.83
C ASP A 53 -6.81 -26.82 10.06
N ASP A 54 -7.86 -26.41 10.77
CA ASP A 54 -7.77 -25.50 11.93
C ASP A 54 -6.75 -25.99 12.98
N GLU A 55 -6.67 -27.30 13.23
CA GLU A 55 -5.66 -27.85 14.14
C GLU A 55 -4.24 -27.81 13.56
N LEU A 56 -4.07 -27.95 12.25
CA LEU A 56 -2.76 -27.75 11.60
C LEU A 56 -2.33 -26.29 11.72
N VAL A 57 -3.24 -25.35 11.49
CA VAL A 57 -2.99 -23.91 11.65
C VAL A 57 -2.60 -23.60 13.10
N LYS A 58 -3.35 -24.09 14.09
CA LYS A 58 -3.03 -23.89 15.51
C LYS A 58 -1.66 -24.47 15.88
N ASN A 59 -1.31 -25.64 15.35
CA ASN A 59 -0.01 -26.25 15.62
C ASN A 59 1.15 -25.46 14.97
N HIS A 60 0.95 -24.98 13.75
CA HIS A 60 1.91 -24.11 13.06
C HIS A 60 2.12 -22.79 13.82
N LEU A 61 1.06 -22.11 14.23
CA LEU A 61 1.13 -20.88 15.02
C LEU A 61 1.81 -21.10 16.39
N LYS A 62 1.58 -22.24 17.06
CA LYS A 62 2.33 -22.61 18.28
C LYS A 62 3.82 -22.78 17.99
N ALA A 63 4.17 -23.40 16.85
CA ALA A 63 5.56 -23.56 16.42
C ALA A 63 6.24 -22.20 16.12
N MET A 64 5.47 -21.21 15.66
CA MET A 64 5.93 -19.81 15.52
C MET A 64 6.10 -19.08 16.86
N GLY A 65 5.70 -19.68 18.00
CA GLY A 65 5.89 -19.12 19.34
C GLY A 65 4.64 -18.50 19.98
N PHE A 66 3.48 -18.55 19.32
CA PHE A 66 2.22 -18.02 19.86
C PHE A 66 1.61 -18.93 20.93
N SER A 67 0.90 -18.31 21.87
CA SER A 67 -0.06 -18.99 22.76
C SER A 67 -1.47 -18.82 22.19
N ILE A 68 -2.26 -19.89 22.17
CA ILE A 68 -3.56 -19.90 21.49
C ILE A 68 -4.68 -20.23 22.48
N THR A 69 -5.71 -19.39 22.49
CA THR A 69 -6.99 -19.61 23.18
C THR A 69 -8.08 -19.75 22.14
N GLY A 70 -8.81 -20.87 22.12
CA GLY A 70 -9.97 -21.07 21.24
C GLY A 70 -11.23 -20.41 21.78
N ALA A 71 -12.11 -19.95 20.90
CA ALA A 71 -13.47 -19.51 21.22
C ALA A 71 -14.43 -19.83 20.07
N ALA A 72 -15.71 -20.01 20.41
CA ALA A 72 -16.77 -20.20 19.43
C ALA A 72 -17.17 -18.86 18.79
N GLU A 73 -17.75 -18.91 17.59
CA GLU A 73 -18.22 -17.76 16.82
C GLU A 73 -19.38 -16.98 17.47
N SER A 74 -20.07 -17.61 18.42
CA SER A 74 -21.15 -16.98 19.20
C SER A 74 -20.67 -16.24 20.46
N GLU A 75 -19.38 -16.33 20.78
CA GLU A 75 -18.81 -15.67 21.96
C GLU A 75 -18.74 -14.15 21.79
N LEU A 76 -18.79 -13.44 22.92
CA LEU A 76 -18.77 -11.99 22.96
C LEU A 76 -17.40 -11.42 22.57
N ALA A 77 -17.41 -10.23 21.96
CA ALA A 77 -16.21 -9.50 21.54
C ALA A 77 -15.17 -9.28 22.66
N SER A 78 -15.61 -9.21 23.92
CA SER A 78 -14.73 -9.07 25.10
C SER A 78 -13.79 -10.27 25.30
N LYS A 79 -14.01 -11.40 24.62
CA LYS A 79 -13.01 -12.49 24.58
C LYS A 79 -11.69 -12.07 23.94
N ALA A 80 -11.69 -11.03 23.10
CA ALA A 80 -10.48 -10.47 22.53
C ALA A 80 -9.67 -9.63 23.53
N ASP A 81 -10.21 -9.33 24.71
CA ASP A 81 -9.51 -8.52 25.72
C ASP A 81 -8.21 -9.22 26.16
N GLY A 82 -7.09 -8.53 25.96
CA GLY A 82 -5.76 -9.05 26.29
C GLY A 82 -5.17 -10.02 25.27
N ALA A 83 -5.82 -10.26 24.13
CA ALA A 83 -5.21 -10.89 22.97
C ALA A 83 -4.31 -9.89 22.22
N ASP A 84 -3.23 -10.38 21.61
CA ASP A 84 -2.38 -9.62 20.70
C ASP A 84 -2.89 -9.70 19.25
N LEU A 85 -3.64 -10.76 18.90
CA LEU A 85 -4.21 -11.00 17.59
C LEU A 85 -5.50 -11.83 17.72
N VAL A 86 -6.52 -11.49 16.95
CA VAL A 86 -7.69 -12.35 16.72
C VAL A 86 -7.54 -13.03 15.36
N ILE A 87 -7.68 -14.34 15.33
CA ILE A 87 -7.75 -15.13 14.11
C ILE A 87 -9.18 -15.65 13.94
N ILE A 88 -9.77 -15.44 12.77
CA ILE A 88 -11.12 -15.94 12.44
C ILE A 88 -11.00 -16.94 11.30
N SER A 89 -11.29 -18.20 11.60
CA SER A 89 -11.31 -19.27 10.62
C SER A 89 -12.56 -19.22 9.73
N SER A 90 -12.45 -19.70 8.50
CA SER A 90 -13.60 -19.93 7.61
C SER A 90 -14.58 -20.98 8.14
N THR A 91 -14.22 -21.76 9.17
CA THR A 91 -15.15 -22.69 9.82
C THR A 91 -16.16 -21.99 10.72
N ALA A 92 -15.87 -20.77 11.19
CA ALA A 92 -16.81 -19.99 11.99
C ALA A 92 -18.03 -19.55 11.17
N ASP A 93 -19.25 -19.78 11.67
CA ASP A 93 -20.45 -19.32 10.96
C ASP A 93 -20.54 -17.78 10.94
N PRO A 94 -20.48 -17.13 9.75
CA PRO A 94 -20.59 -15.67 9.63
C PRO A 94 -21.94 -15.13 10.12
N HIS A 95 -23.01 -15.93 10.10
CA HIS A 95 -24.34 -15.52 10.57
C HIS A 95 -24.43 -15.44 12.10
N LEU A 96 -23.60 -16.21 12.81
CA LEU A 96 -23.46 -16.12 14.27
C LEU A 96 -22.46 -15.04 14.65
N LEU A 97 -21.33 -14.96 13.92
CA LEU A 97 -20.28 -13.97 14.13
C LEU A 97 -20.80 -12.54 13.98
N LYS A 98 -21.58 -12.28 12.92
CA LYS A 98 -22.10 -10.95 12.55
C LYS A 98 -20.99 -9.89 12.62
N ASP A 99 -21.28 -8.73 13.20
CA ASP A 99 -20.35 -7.62 13.40
C ASP A 99 -19.65 -7.62 14.76
N THR A 100 -19.77 -8.72 15.54
CA THR A 100 -19.21 -8.84 16.90
C THR A 100 -17.76 -8.32 16.99
N TYR A 101 -16.91 -8.69 16.03
CA TYR A 101 -15.50 -8.34 16.05
C TYR A 101 -15.13 -7.08 15.24
N ARG A 102 -16.09 -6.44 14.55
CA ARG A 102 -15.83 -5.32 13.62
C ARG A 102 -15.02 -4.19 14.30
N SER A 103 -15.47 -3.77 15.49
CA SER A 103 -14.95 -2.60 16.21
C SER A 103 -13.88 -2.92 17.25
N VAL A 104 -13.45 -4.18 17.37
CA VAL A 104 -12.47 -4.60 18.37
C VAL A 104 -11.11 -3.94 18.09
N PRO A 105 -10.46 -3.29 19.09
CA PRO A 105 -9.18 -2.58 18.92
C PRO A 105 -7.95 -3.51 18.94
N VAL A 106 -8.14 -4.79 18.57
CA VAL A 106 -7.09 -5.82 18.45
C VAL A 106 -6.95 -6.17 16.97
N PRO A 107 -5.74 -6.42 16.45
CA PRO A 107 -5.56 -6.87 15.08
C PRO A 107 -6.41 -8.09 14.73
N ILE A 108 -6.88 -8.18 13.49
CA ILE A 108 -7.65 -9.34 12.97
C ILE A 108 -6.95 -9.90 11.74
N PHE A 109 -6.72 -11.21 11.75
CA PHE A 109 -6.36 -11.99 10.56
C PHE A 109 -7.49 -12.98 10.28
N THR A 110 -8.03 -12.98 9.07
CA THR A 110 -9.17 -13.83 8.73
C THR A 110 -9.02 -14.43 7.34
N TRP A 111 -9.43 -15.69 7.22
CA TRP A 111 -9.69 -16.35 5.94
C TRP A 111 -11.17 -16.72 5.78
N ASN A 112 -12.05 -16.05 6.52
CA ASN A 112 -13.50 -16.20 6.42
C ASN A 112 -14.07 -15.11 5.50
N GLN A 113 -14.10 -15.38 4.20
CA GLN A 113 -14.53 -14.41 3.19
C GLN A 113 -15.99 -13.95 3.38
N PRO A 114 -16.96 -14.84 3.72
CA PRO A 114 -18.32 -14.41 4.07
C PRO A 114 -18.41 -13.44 5.26
N ALA A 115 -17.42 -13.42 6.16
CA ALA A 115 -17.37 -12.48 7.27
C ALA A 115 -16.81 -11.09 6.87
N TYR A 116 -16.15 -10.95 5.72
CA TYR A 116 -15.53 -9.67 5.32
C TYR A 116 -16.47 -8.47 5.36
N PRO A 117 -17.73 -8.53 4.85
CA PRO A 117 -18.63 -7.38 4.90
C PRO A 117 -19.05 -7.02 6.34
N ALA A 118 -19.22 -8.03 7.18
CA ALA A 118 -19.57 -7.86 8.58
C ALA A 118 -18.39 -7.28 9.40
N LEU A 119 -17.16 -7.41 8.90
CA LEU A 119 -15.97 -6.76 9.42
C LEU A 119 -15.66 -5.41 8.71
N ALA A 120 -16.50 -4.98 7.78
CA ALA A 120 -16.32 -3.80 6.91
C ALA A 120 -15.12 -3.89 5.94
N MET A 121 -14.51 -5.07 5.78
CA MET A 121 -13.30 -5.25 4.99
C MET A 121 -13.55 -5.21 3.47
N THR A 122 -14.77 -5.57 3.05
CA THR A 122 -15.28 -5.52 1.66
C THR A 122 -16.74 -5.03 1.67
N GLY A 123 -17.29 -4.75 0.49
CA GLY A 123 -18.74 -4.53 0.34
C GLY A 123 -19.56 -5.82 0.54
N PRO A 124 -20.90 -5.72 0.63
CA PRO A 124 -21.79 -6.81 1.00
C PRO A 124 -22.20 -7.73 -0.16
N ASP A 125 -21.91 -7.38 -1.40
CA ASP A 125 -22.47 -8.06 -2.56
C ASP A 125 -21.63 -9.29 -2.94
N LEU A 126 -22.19 -10.49 -2.72
CA LEU A 126 -21.55 -11.76 -3.13
C LEU A 126 -21.28 -11.77 -4.65
N HIS A 127 -20.13 -12.31 -5.05
CA HIS A 127 -19.61 -12.33 -6.43
C HIS A 127 -19.14 -10.97 -6.99
N THR A 128 -19.43 -9.87 -6.31
CA THR A 128 -18.96 -8.53 -6.66
C THR A 128 -17.85 -8.08 -5.71
N ASP A 129 -18.11 -8.12 -4.41
CA ASP A 129 -17.23 -7.59 -3.36
C ASP A 129 -16.41 -8.68 -2.67
N PHE A 130 -16.91 -9.90 -2.64
CA PHE A 130 -16.21 -11.08 -2.13
C PHE A 130 -16.83 -12.35 -2.70
N GLU A 131 -16.11 -13.47 -2.62
CA GLU A 131 -16.64 -14.77 -3.03
C GLU A 131 -15.85 -15.92 -2.40
N VAL A 132 -16.51 -17.07 -2.31
CA VAL A 132 -15.87 -18.38 -2.11
C VAL A 132 -16.05 -19.16 -3.42
N VAL A 133 -14.92 -19.47 -4.05
CA VAL A 133 -14.83 -20.26 -5.29
C VAL A 133 -14.55 -21.70 -4.92
N GLU A 134 -15.58 -22.53 -5.00
CA GLU A 134 -15.52 -23.94 -4.67
C GLU A 134 -15.69 -24.85 -5.89
N PRO A 135 -15.10 -26.06 -5.90
CA PRO A 135 -15.12 -26.94 -7.08
C PRO A 135 -16.52 -27.38 -7.52
N GLY A 136 -17.47 -27.46 -6.59
CA GLY A 136 -18.85 -27.87 -6.88
C GLY A 136 -19.61 -26.92 -7.80
N HIS A 137 -19.32 -25.62 -7.72
CA HIS A 137 -19.98 -24.58 -8.52
C HIS A 137 -19.06 -23.96 -9.57
N PHE A 138 -17.75 -23.91 -9.31
CA PHE A 138 -16.78 -23.17 -10.11
C PHE A 138 -15.56 -24.01 -10.48
N TYR A 139 -15.79 -25.26 -10.93
CA TYR A 139 -14.74 -26.26 -11.16
C TYR A 139 -13.49 -25.71 -11.89
N ALA A 140 -13.63 -25.11 -13.08
CA ALA A 140 -12.48 -24.60 -13.83
C ALA A 140 -11.74 -23.46 -13.10
N ARG A 141 -12.49 -22.55 -12.47
CA ARG A 141 -11.94 -21.37 -11.77
C ARG A 141 -11.23 -21.75 -10.46
N SER A 142 -11.70 -22.81 -9.80
CA SER A 142 -11.06 -23.35 -8.60
C SER A 142 -9.66 -23.95 -8.85
N PHE A 143 -9.27 -24.20 -10.11
CA PHE A 143 -7.87 -24.46 -10.45
C PHE A 143 -7.05 -23.18 -10.53
N SER A 144 -7.55 -22.17 -11.24
CA SER A 144 -6.78 -20.94 -11.48
C SER A 144 -6.56 -20.14 -10.21
N GLU A 145 -7.55 -20.09 -9.32
CA GLU A 145 -7.47 -19.30 -8.08
C GLU A 145 -6.69 -19.99 -6.94
N LEU A 146 -6.12 -21.18 -7.19
CA LEU A 146 -5.06 -21.74 -6.35
C LEU A 146 -3.68 -21.12 -6.64
N TYR A 147 -3.57 -20.34 -7.72
CA TYR A 147 -2.37 -19.63 -8.13
C TYR A 147 -2.64 -18.12 -8.02
N ALA A 148 -1.76 -17.43 -7.30
CA ALA A 148 -1.89 -16.00 -7.04
C ALA A 148 -0.77 -15.24 -7.74
N TYR A 149 -1.05 -14.00 -8.11
CA TYR A 149 -0.11 -13.08 -8.70
C TYR A 149 0.28 -12.01 -7.67
N ALA A 150 1.57 -11.73 -7.56
CA ALA A 150 2.08 -10.69 -6.67
C ALA A 150 1.73 -9.29 -7.18
N ALA A 151 0.78 -8.65 -6.52
CA ALA A 151 0.20 -7.37 -6.95
C ALA A 151 1.00 -6.16 -6.46
N ASN A 152 1.55 -6.25 -5.24
CA ASN A 152 2.37 -5.20 -4.62
C ASN A 152 3.61 -5.81 -3.97
N THR A 153 4.73 -5.74 -4.68
CA THR A 153 6.02 -6.33 -4.28
C THR A 153 6.84 -5.42 -3.35
N THR A 154 6.38 -4.19 -3.13
CA THR A 154 7.10 -3.16 -2.36
C THR A 154 6.59 -3.00 -0.93
N CYS A 155 5.39 -3.52 -0.65
CA CYS A 155 4.82 -3.49 0.70
C CYS A 155 5.66 -4.33 1.70
N GLU A 156 5.48 -4.08 2.99
CA GLU A 156 6.27 -4.69 4.05
C GLU A 156 6.21 -6.24 4.06
N ILE A 157 5.01 -6.81 3.87
CA ILE A 157 4.80 -8.26 3.76
C ILE A 157 5.56 -8.83 2.56
N ALA A 158 5.45 -8.18 1.40
CA ALA A 158 6.11 -8.63 0.19
C ALA A 158 7.64 -8.58 0.30
N ARG A 159 8.19 -7.51 0.90
CA ARG A 159 9.64 -7.39 1.15
C ARG A 159 10.17 -8.47 2.10
N ALA A 160 9.40 -8.82 3.14
CA ALA A 160 9.80 -9.84 4.11
C ALA A 160 9.97 -11.24 3.50
N VAL A 161 9.26 -11.51 2.39
CA VAL A 161 9.33 -12.81 1.70
C VAL A 161 10.03 -12.72 0.34
N ASP A 162 10.64 -11.58 0.00
CA ASP A 162 11.23 -11.29 -1.32
C ASP A 162 10.28 -11.61 -2.49
N LEU A 163 9.04 -11.15 -2.39
CA LEU A 163 7.99 -11.43 -3.37
C LEU A 163 8.31 -10.78 -4.73
N LYS A 164 8.33 -11.60 -5.80
CA LYS A 164 8.55 -11.13 -7.18
C LYS A 164 7.23 -10.85 -7.89
N PRO A 165 7.17 -9.91 -8.86
CA PRO A 165 5.94 -9.55 -9.59
C PRO A 165 5.57 -10.61 -10.63
N GLN A 166 5.24 -11.82 -10.15
CA GLN A 166 4.95 -12.99 -10.97
C GLN A 166 3.86 -13.86 -10.32
N LEU A 167 3.46 -14.90 -11.04
CA LEU A 167 2.61 -15.97 -10.54
C LEU A 167 3.37 -16.85 -9.54
N PHE A 168 2.72 -17.24 -8.44
CA PHE A 168 3.20 -18.20 -7.46
C PHE A 168 2.05 -19.14 -7.04
N GLY A 169 2.36 -20.31 -6.48
CA GLY A 169 1.30 -21.27 -6.17
C GLY A 169 1.73 -22.59 -5.54
N THR A 170 0.83 -23.56 -5.57
CA THR A 170 0.90 -24.79 -4.75
C THR A 170 1.44 -26.01 -5.51
N PHE A 171 1.55 -25.96 -6.86
CA PHE A 171 1.72 -27.13 -7.74
C PHE A 171 0.67 -28.23 -7.54
N TYR A 172 -0.39 -27.94 -6.80
CA TYR A 172 -1.51 -28.84 -6.61
C TYR A 172 -2.33 -28.87 -7.90
N LEU A 173 -2.54 -30.06 -8.45
CA LEU A 173 -3.22 -30.28 -9.73
C LEU A 173 -4.68 -30.73 -9.55
N GLN A 174 -5.23 -30.56 -8.35
CA GLN A 174 -6.65 -30.77 -8.07
C GLN A 174 -7.30 -29.44 -7.70
N PRO A 175 -8.60 -29.27 -7.97
CA PRO A 175 -9.31 -28.07 -7.60
C PRO A 175 -9.44 -27.98 -6.07
N GLY A 176 -9.44 -26.77 -5.54
CA GLY A 176 -9.61 -26.51 -4.11
C GLY A 176 -10.52 -25.32 -3.88
N THR A 177 -11.07 -25.21 -2.67
CA THR A 177 -11.90 -24.06 -2.33
C THR A 177 -11.03 -22.88 -1.94
N VAL A 178 -11.20 -21.74 -2.58
CA VAL A 178 -10.45 -20.51 -2.30
C VAL A 178 -11.41 -19.33 -2.31
N GLY A 179 -11.00 -18.18 -1.82
CA GLY A 179 -11.84 -16.99 -1.86
C GLY A 179 -11.05 -15.72 -2.08
N TRP A 180 -11.79 -14.65 -2.33
CA TRP A 180 -11.21 -13.34 -2.58
C TRP A 180 -12.11 -12.25 -2.02
N GLY A 181 -11.53 -11.05 -1.87
CA GLY A 181 -12.26 -9.83 -1.52
C GLY A 181 -11.86 -8.66 -2.41
N VAL A 182 -12.74 -7.67 -2.54
CA VAL A 182 -12.49 -6.37 -3.14
C VAL A 182 -12.50 -5.36 -1.98
N PRO A 183 -11.32 -5.06 -1.40
CA PRO A 183 -11.24 -4.05 -0.36
C PRO A 183 -11.38 -2.64 -0.94
N THR A 184 -11.51 -1.63 -0.07
CA THR A 184 -11.45 -0.23 -0.49
C THR A 184 -10.04 0.13 -0.97
N GLN A 185 -9.94 1.29 -1.63
CA GLN A 185 -8.67 1.89 -2.06
C GLN A 185 -7.69 2.21 -0.91
N ALA A 186 -8.13 2.17 0.35
CA ALA A 186 -7.23 2.38 1.48
C ALA A 186 -6.39 1.12 1.79
N ALA A 187 -6.85 -0.06 1.37
CA ALA A 187 -6.13 -1.30 1.61
C ALA A 187 -4.88 -1.42 0.74
N THR A 188 -3.86 -2.09 1.28
CA THR A 188 -2.77 -2.62 0.48
C THR A 188 -3.14 -4.00 -0.03
N VAL A 189 -3.16 -4.19 -1.35
CA VAL A 189 -3.37 -5.51 -1.98
C VAL A 189 -2.01 -6.12 -2.28
N VAL A 190 -1.64 -7.17 -1.55
CA VAL A 190 -0.33 -7.85 -1.70
C VAL A 190 -0.36 -8.85 -2.84
N ALA A 191 -1.44 -9.62 -2.95
CA ALA A 191 -1.63 -10.62 -3.99
C ALA A 191 -3.07 -10.60 -4.53
N ASN A 192 -3.20 -10.81 -5.84
CA ASN A 192 -4.46 -10.93 -6.56
C ASN A 192 -4.44 -12.16 -7.48
N PHE A 193 -5.41 -12.26 -8.37
CA PHE A 193 -5.49 -13.36 -9.35
C PHE A 193 -5.26 -12.80 -10.75
N GLU A 194 -4.50 -13.54 -11.57
CA GLU A 194 -4.19 -13.13 -12.95
C GLU A 194 -5.49 -12.88 -13.74
N GLY A 195 -5.55 -11.75 -14.45
CA GLY A 195 -6.75 -11.29 -15.17
C GLY A 195 -7.82 -10.63 -14.28
N TYR A 196 -7.70 -10.69 -12.96
CA TYR A 196 -8.65 -10.10 -12.01
C TYR A 196 -7.96 -9.21 -10.96
N PRO A 197 -7.35 -8.07 -11.36
CA PRO A 197 -6.47 -7.31 -10.49
C PRO A 197 -7.14 -6.67 -9.26
N ARG A 198 -8.48 -6.56 -9.27
CA ARG A 198 -9.30 -6.06 -8.15
C ARG A 198 -9.68 -7.14 -7.14
N ARG A 199 -9.59 -8.43 -7.51
CA ARG A 199 -9.89 -9.55 -6.61
C ARG A 199 -8.63 -9.86 -5.81
N ALA A 200 -8.58 -9.38 -4.57
CA ALA A 200 -7.46 -9.59 -3.69
C ALA A 200 -7.57 -10.96 -3.01
N GLY A 201 -6.50 -11.76 -3.13
CA GLY A 201 -6.32 -12.97 -2.33
C GLY A 201 -5.61 -12.69 -1.00
N LEU A 202 -4.79 -11.64 -0.95
CA LEU A 202 -4.21 -11.12 0.29
C LEU A 202 -4.27 -9.59 0.27
N PHE A 203 -4.97 -9.03 1.25
CA PHE A 203 -5.05 -7.58 1.44
C PHE A 203 -5.01 -7.21 2.92
N THR A 204 -4.56 -5.98 3.17
CA THR A 204 -4.40 -5.47 4.53
C THR A 204 -4.91 -4.04 4.68
N TYR A 205 -5.53 -3.76 5.82
CA TYR A 205 -5.76 -2.39 6.29
C TYR A 205 -4.83 -2.08 7.45
N GLU A 206 -4.09 -0.98 7.34
CA GLU A 206 -3.34 -0.42 8.45
C GLU A 206 -4.32 0.23 9.46
N LYS A 207 -3.93 0.35 10.73
CA LYS A 207 -4.76 1.03 11.73
C LYS A 207 -5.14 2.45 11.27
N GLY A 208 -6.43 2.78 11.26
CA GLY A 208 -6.95 4.09 10.83
C GLY A 208 -7.14 4.23 9.32
N ALA A 209 -6.73 3.26 8.50
CA ALA A 209 -7.09 3.21 7.09
C ALA A 209 -8.61 3.10 6.91
N THR A 210 -9.16 3.78 5.92
CA THR A 210 -10.62 3.83 5.68
C THR A 210 -11.13 2.52 5.06
N MET A 211 -11.88 1.75 5.84
CA MET A 211 -12.61 0.56 5.41
C MET A 211 -13.98 0.93 4.80
N VAL A 212 -14.77 -0.07 4.41
CA VAL A 212 -16.10 0.14 3.79
C VAL A 212 -17.02 0.92 4.72
N GLY A 213 -17.83 1.81 4.14
CA GLY A 213 -18.73 2.70 4.89
C GLY A 213 -18.02 3.86 5.58
N GLY A 214 -16.75 4.13 5.25
CA GLY A 214 -15.98 5.24 5.85
C GLY A 214 -15.42 4.94 7.24
N MET A 215 -15.51 3.68 7.70
CA MET A 215 -15.04 3.27 9.02
C MET A 215 -13.51 3.22 9.06
N PRO A 216 -12.83 3.93 9.99
CA PRO A 216 -11.40 3.74 10.19
C PRO A 216 -11.12 2.38 10.84
N ALA A 217 -10.12 1.64 10.35
CA ALA A 217 -9.70 0.37 10.92
C ALA A 217 -9.26 0.54 12.39
N PRO A 218 -9.91 -0.11 13.39
CA PRO A 218 -9.55 0.06 14.80
C PRO A 218 -8.13 -0.41 15.14
N ALA A 219 -7.67 -1.45 14.43
CA ALA A 219 -6.34 -2.03 14.43
C ALA A 219 -6.10 -2.66 13.05
N ARG A 220 -4.91 -3.25 12.83
CA ARG A 220 -4.58 -3.94 11.58
C ARG A 220 -5.64 -5.00 11.22
N ARG A 221 -5.99 -5.10 9.94
CA ARG A 221 -6.91 -6.12 9.39
C ARG A 221 -6.23 -6.83 8.24
N VAL A 222 -6.33 -8.15 8.18
CA VAL A 222 -5.78 -8.98 7.10
C VAL A 222 -6.86 -9.92 6.59
N GLY A 223 -7.14 -9.86 5.30
CA GLY A 223 -7.96 -10.85 4.59
C GLY A 223 -7.07 -11.78 3.78
N PHE A 224 -7.32 -13.09 3.87
CA PHE A 224 -6.52 -14.15 3.26
C PHE A 224 -7.40 -15.11 2.43
N PHE A 225 -6.89 -15.59 1.29
CA PHE A 225 -7.66 -16.33 0.27
C PHE A 225 -7.98 -17.80 0.61
N MET A 226 -7.40 -18.32 1.68
CA MET A 226 -7.47 -19.73 2.04
C MET A 226 -8.89 -20.15 2.46
N SER A 227 -9.20 -21.45 2.34
CA SER A 227 -10.41 -22.08 2.92
C SER A 227 -10.06 -23.09 4.00
N SER A 228 -11.07 -23.65 4.68
CA SER A 228 -10.89 -24.50 5.87
C SER A 228 -9.97 -25.69 5.63
N GLY A 229 -9.95 -26.28 4.43
CA GLY A 229 -9.17 -27.47 4.11
C GLY A 229 -7.91 -27.22 3.29
N ASN A 230 -7.41 -25.98 3.20
CA ASN A 230 -6.34 -25.64 2.25
C ASN A 230 -5.02 -25.19 2.89
N PHE A 231 -4.89 -25.19 4.21
CA PHE A 231 -3.65 -24.74 4.85
C PHE A 231 -2.47 -25.63 4.48
N HIS A 232 -2.68 -26.95 4.42
CA HIS A 232 -1.65 -27.90 3.99
C HIS A 232 -1.21 -27.74 2.53
N LEU A 233 -1.95 -26.99 1.71
CA LEU A 233 -1.60 -26.69 0.33
C LEU A 233 -0.71 -25.44 0.20
N LEU A 234 -0.58 -24.63 1.26
CA LEU A 234 0.29 -23.46 1.25
C LEU A 234 1.75 -23.90 1.08
N SER A 235 2.42 -23.31 0.09
CA SER A 235 3.74 -23.75 -0.33
C SER A 235 4.88 -22.91 0.27
N ALA A 236 6.01 -23.55 0.55
CA ALA A 236 7.28 -22.91 0.88
C ALA A 236 8.46 -23.75 0.38
N ALA A 237 9.56 -23.10 -0.01
CA ALA A 237 10.78 -23.78 -0.44
C ALA A 237 11.67 -24.13 0.76
N PHE A 238 12.08 -25.39 0.86
CA PHE A 238 12.97 -25.90 1.91
C PHE A 238 14.19 -26.61 1.33
N GLY A 239 15.28 -26.70 2.10
CA GLY A 239 16.47 -27.46 1.73
C GLY A 239 17.05 -27.02 0.38
N PRO A 240 17.38 -27.95 -0.54
CA PRO A 240 17.90 -27.60 -1.86
C PRO A 240 16.99 -26.69 -2.69
N ALA A 241 15.66 -26.85 -2.59
CA ALA A 241 14.71 -26.02 -3.34
C ALA A 241 14.77 -24.54 -2.91
N ARG A 242 15.17 -24.26 -1.66
CA ARG A 242 15.39 -22.89 -1.18
C ARG A 242 16.60 -22.21 -1.83
N GLN A 243 17.54 -22.99 -2.36
CA GLN A 243 18.74 -22.49 -3.03
C GLN A 243 18.52 -22.28 -4.54
N ASP A 244 17.45 -22.85 -5.09
CA ASP A 244 17.02 -22.61 -6.47
C ASP A 244 16.13 -21.35 -6.51
N PRO A 245 16.52 -20.30 -7.27
CA PRO A 245 15.78 -19.05 -7.29
C PRO A 245 14.38 -19.20 -7.88
N ASP A 246 14.20 -20.03 -8.91
CA ASP A 246 12.90 -20.20 -9.58
C ASP A 246 11.92 -20.93 -8.66
N LEU A 247 12.39 -21.97 -7.95
CA LEU A 247 11.57 -22.67 -6.97
C LEU A 247 11.27 -21.80 -5.74
N ASN A 248 12.26 -21.08 -5.22
CA ASN A 248 12.05 -20.19 -4.08
C ASN A 248 11.06 -19.06 -4.40
N ASP A 249 11.10 -18.51 -5.62
CA ASP A 249 10.19 -17.44 -6.04
C ASP A 249 8.78 -17.97 -6.36
N TRP A 250 8.64 -19.27 -6.66
CA TRP A 250 7.35 -19.92 -6.88
C TRP A 250 6.62 -20.36 -5.59
N TYR A 251 7.37 -20.85 -4.60
CA TYR A 251 6.79 -21.42 -3.37
C TYR A 251 6.69 -20.37 -2.26
N LYS A 252 5.62 -19.56 -2.29
CA LYS A 252 5.43 -18.42 -1.36
C LYS A 252 4.22 -18.50 -0.43
N GLY A 253 3.30 -19.45 -0.63
CA GLY A 253 2.02 -19.47 0.10
C GLY A 253 2.15 -19.45 1.63
N LEU A 254 2.99 -20.33 2.20
CA LEU A 254 3.19 -20.43 3.65
C LEU A 254 4.02 -19.25 4.18
N GLU A 255 5.03 -18.80 3.43
CA GLU A 255 5.81 -17.59 3.79
C GLU A 255 4.92 -16.35 3.87
N LEU A 256 3.98 -16.20 2.93
CA LEU A 256 3.01 -15.11 2.93
C LEU A 256 2.05 -15.20 4.11
N PHE A 257 1.60 -16.41 4.48
CA PHE A 257 0.80 -16.60 5.68
C PHE A 257 1.57 -16.13 6.93
N ASP A 258 2.80 -16.60 7.11
CA ASP A 258 3.65 -16.27 8.25
C ASP A 258 3.95 -14.77 8.33
N ALA A 259 4.37 -14.17 7.21
CA ALA A 259 4.64 -12.74 7.13
C ALA A 259 3.38 -11.90 7.40
N SER A 260 2.20 -12.36 6.95
CA SER A 260 0.94 -11.66 7.18
C SER A 260 0.49 -11.71 8.65
N VAL A 261 0.66 -12.86 9.32
CA VAL A 261 0.41 -13.00 10.76
C VAL A 261 1.38 -12.14 11.56
N ARG A 262 2.68 -12.18 11.22
CA ARG A 262 3.72 -11.33 11.81
C ARG A 262 3.40 -9.85 11.64
N TRP A 263 3.03 -9.43 10.43
CA TRP A 263 2.64 -8.06 10.16
C TRP A 263 1.42 -7.64 10.99
N ALA A 264 0.37 -8.47 11.06
CA ALA A 264 -0.84 -8.15 11.81
C ALA A 264 -0.56 -7.88 13.29
N VAL A 265 0.27 -8.70 13.94
CA VAL A 265 0.61 -8.57 15.38
C VAL A 265 1.70 -7.53 15.66
N SER A 266 2.41 -7.08 14.63
CA SER A 266 3.44 -6.05 14.78
C SER A 266 2.82 -4.70 15.11
N PRO A 267 3.49 -3.85 15.92
CA PRO A 267 3.02 -2.51 16.19
C PRO A 267 2.87 -1.71 14.89
N PRO A 268 1.74 -0.98 14.70
CA PRO A 268 1.58 -0.12 13.53
C PRO A 268 2.61 1.03 13.57
N PRO A 269 3.04 1.55 12.41
CA PRO A 269 3.88 2.74 12.37
C PRO A 269 3.15 3.90 13.06
N ALA A 270 3.90 4.76 13.75
CA ALA A 270 3.32 5.97 14.30
C ALA A 270 2.83 6.87 13.15
N PRO A 271 1.59 7.38 13.20
CA PRO A 271 1.12 8.31 12.18
C PRO A 271 2.03 9.55 12.14
N PRO A 272 2.26 10.13 10.95
CA PRO A 272 2.87 11.44 10.86
C PRO A 272 2.07 12.45 11.70
N LYS A 273 2.76 13.41 12.31
CA LYS A 273 2.10 14.48 13.06
C LYS A 273 1.67 15.58 12.09
N ASP A 274 0.51 16.17 12.32
CA ASP A 274 0.09 17.45 11.70
C ASP A 274 0.96 18.59 12.26
N ASP A 275 2.19 18.67 11.76
CA ASP A 275 3.18 19.69 12.10
C ASP A 275 3.85 20.18 10.80
N PRO A 276 3.24 21.17 10.13
CA PRO A 276 3.77 21.72 8.89
C PRO A 276 5.19 22.30 9.02
N ALA A 277 5.57 22.79 10.20
CA ALA A 277 6.90 23.37 10.42
C ALA A 277 7.97 22.28 10.49
N ALA A 278 7.71 21.19 11.22
CA ALA A 278 8.58 20.02 11.25
C ALA A 278 8.68 19.37 9.87
N LEU A 279 7.56 19.22 9.15
CA LEU A 279 7.52 18.72 7.77
C LEU A 279 8.40 19.58 6.84
N ARG A 280 8.24 20.91 6.91
CA ARG A 280 9.05 21.84 6.12
C ARG A 280 10.53 21.70 6.42
N SER A 281 10.90 21.57 7.70
CA SER A 281 12.30 21.37 8.11
C SER A 281 12.89 20.05 7.59
N ALA A 282 12.11 18.97 7.62
CA ALA A 282 12.51 17.68 7.07
C ALA A 282 12.70 17.75 5.55
N LEU A 283 11.76 18.39 4.84
CA LEU A 283 11.89 18.64 3.40
C LEU A 283 13.13 19.47 3.08
N THR A 284 13.37 20.57 3.80
CA THR A 284 14.56 21.40 3.57
C THR A 284 15.85 20.62 3.77
N SER A 285 15.89 19.75 4.78
CA SER A 285 17.06 18.91 5.04
C SER A 285 17.27 17.88 3.94
N ALA A 286 16.21 17.24 3.45
CA ALA A 286 16.27 16.22 2.41
C ALA A 286 16.56 16.78 1.01
N ALA A 287 16.06 17.99 0.71
CA ALA A 287 16.18 18.64 -0.60
C ALA A 287 17.51 19.37 -0.81
N LYS A 288 18.23 19.71 0.27
CA LYS A 288 19.47 20.49 0.20
C LYS A 288 20.49 19.89 -0.78
N GLY A 289 20.77 20.63 -1.85
CA GLY A 289 21.76 20.25 -2.87
C GLY A 289 21.26 19.25 -3.91
N LYS A 290 19.98 18.85 -3.86
CA LYS A 290 19.34 18.05 -4.89
C LYS A 290 18.96 18.89 -6.10
N LYS A 291 19.11 18.33 -7.29
CA LYS A 291 18.71 18.97 -8.55
C LYS A 291 17.27 18.59 -8.89
N LEU A 292 16.44 19.58 -9.20
CA LEU A 292 15.05 19.38 -9.61
C LEU A 292 14.84 19.87 -11.04
N LEU A 293 14.28 19.01 -11.89
CA LEU A 293 13.84 19.40 -13.23
C LEU A 293 12.36 19.76 -13.18
N PHE A 294 12.04 21.03 -13.35
CA PHE A 294 10.67 21.51 -13.46
C PHE A 294 10.28 21.59 -14.94
N VAL A 295 9.36 20.75 -15.38
CA VAL A 295 8.86 20.74 -16.76
C VAL A 295 7.52 21.45 -16.79
N GLY A 296 7.43 22.54 -17.54
CA GLY A 296 6.21 23.33 -17.68
C GLY A 296 6.11 23.99 -19.04
N ARG A 297 5.03 24.75 -19.27
CA ARG A 297 4.82 25.46 -20.53
C ARG A 297 5.38 26.88 -20.44
N LYS A 298 6.41 27.20 -21.21
CA LYS A 298 7.11 28.52 -21.14
C LYS A 298 6.28 29.68 -21.70
N LYS A 299 5.43 29.42 -22.69
CA LYS A 299 4.60 30.44 -23.38
C LYS A 299 3.12 30.18 -23.12
N THR A 300 2.67 30.44 -21.91
CA THR A 300 1.24 30.42 -21.54
C THR A 300 0.91 31.58 -20.61
N PRO A 301 -0.17 32.33 -20.85
CA PRO A 301 -0.66 33.28 -19.86
C PRO A 301 -1.30 32.58 -18.66
N GLU A 302 -1.91 31.41 -18.88
CA GLU A 302 -2.59 30.64 -17.83
C GLU A 302 -1.61 29.75 -17.06
N GLY A 303 -1.54 29.94 -15.74
CA GLY A 303 -0.73 29.10 -14.83
C GLY A 303 0.75 29.47 -14.71
N ALA A 304 1.27 30.43 -15.49
CA ALA A 304 2.69 30.79 -15.44
C ALA A 304 3.12 31.39 -14.09
N GLU A 305 2.27 32.21 -13.46
CA GLU A 305 2.54 32.77 -12.13
C GLU A 305 2.54 31.67 -11.05
N ALA A 306 1.56 30.76 -11.11
CA ALA A 306 1.50 29.60 -10.22
C ALA A 306 2.74 28.69 -10.34
N ASP A 307 3.21 28.43 -11.57
CA ASP A 307 4.46 27.69 -11.81
C ASP A 307 5.68 28.43 -11.22
N ALA A 308 5.74 29.76 -11.37
CA ALA A 308 6.83 30.56 -10.81
C ALA A 308 6.87 30.50 -9.27
N HIS A 309 5.72 30.66 -8.61
CA HIS A 309 5.61 30.54 -7.16
C HIS A 309 5.93 29.13 -6.66
N MET A 310 5.56 28.09 -7.41
CA MET A 310 5.91 26.70 -7.08
C MET A 310 7.43 26.46 -7.19
N ILE A 311 8.06 26.98 -8.25
CA ILE A 311 9.51 26.94 -8.43
C ILE A 311 10.22 27.66 -7.27
N ASP A 312 9.73 28.83 -6.86
CA ASP A 312 10.32 29.58 -5.76
C ASP A 312 10.19 28.83 -4.42
N ARG A 313 9.02 28.23 -4.14
CA ARG A 313 8.85 27.35 -2.98
C ARG A 313 9.84 26.18 -2.98
N LEU A 314 10.06 25.55 -4.13
CA LEU A 314 11.00 24.43 -4.27
C LEU A 314 12.45 24.90 -4.07
N LYS A 315 12.84 26.06 -4.59
CA LYS A 315 14.16 26.67 -4.31
C LYS A 315 14.33 27.02 -2.83
N GLU A 316 13.31 27.58 -2.19
CA GLU A 316 13.31 27.84 -0.73
C GLU A 316 13.40 26.54 0.09
N SER A 317 12.96 25.42 -0.48
CA SER A 317 13.15 24.09 0.11
C SER A 317 14.60 23.61 -0.03
N GLY A 318 15.45 24.26 -0.80
CA GLY A 318 16.86 23.91 -0.97
C GLY A 318 17.19 23.12 -2.24
N PHE A 319 16.23 22.95 -3.16
CA PHE A 319 16.48 22.38 -4.48
C PHE A 319 17.21 23.36 -5.39
N ASP A 320 18.10 22.83 -6.22
CA ASP A 320 18.60 23.51 -7.43
C ASP A 320 17.62 23.24 -8.58
N VAL A 321 16.71 24.19 -8.83
CA VAL A 321 15.60 24.03 -9.77
C VAL A 321 15.98 24.51 -11.17
N THR A 322 15.93 23.62 -12.15
CA THR A 322 16.06 23.93 -13.58
C THR A 322 14.70 23.84 -14.27
N PHE A 323 14.28 24.92 -14.94
CA PHE A 323 13.08 24.91 -15.78
C PHE A 323 13.38 24.35 -17.18
N ARG A 324 12.45 23.55 -17.72
CA ARG A 324 12.48 23.03 -19.09
C ARG A 324 11.10 23.17 -19.73
N ASP A 325 11.06 23.61 -20.99
CA ASP A 325 9.79 23.72 -21.70
C ASP A 325 9.27 22.33 -22.06
N GLN A 326 7.95 22.16 -22.01
CA GLN A 326 7.26 20.94 -22.40
C GLN A 326 7.59 20.44 -23.81
N THR A 327 8.14 21.26 -24.71
CA THR A 327 8.54 20.86 -26.07
C THR A 327 10.00 20.42 -26.17
N ASP A 328 10.83 20.72 -25.16
CA ASP A 328 12.25 20.38 -25.15
C ASP A 328 12.48 18.85 -25.02
N PRO A 329 13.60 18.31 -25.53
CA PRO A 329 13.95 16.90 -25.37
C PRO A 329 14.08 16.47 -23.90
N GLN A 330 13.74 15.22 -23.59
CA GLN A 330 13.90 14.65 -22.25
C GLN A 330 15.36 14.29 -21.89
N ALA A 331 16.28 14.34 -22.86
CA ALA A 331 17.67 13.93 -22.65
C ALA A 331 18.31 14.65 -21.44
N GLY A 332 19.14 13.92 -20.69
CA GLY A 332 19.79 14.41 -19.48
C GLY A 332 18.85 14.59 -18.28
N ALA A 333 17.64 14.03 -18.29
CA ALA A 333 16.74 14.07 -17.12
C ALA A 333 17.22 13.16 -15.96
N ASP A 334 18.07 12.18 -16.26
CA ASP A 334 18.71 11.25 -15.34
C ASP A 334 19.74 11.90 -14.39
N GLN A 335 20.22 13.11 -14.71
CA GLN A 335 21.14 13.86 -13.84
C GLN A 335 20.44 14.59 -12.66
N TYR A 336 19.10 14.55 -12.61
CA TYR A 336 18.29 15.21 -11.59
C TYR A 336 17.86 14.22 -10.49
N ASP A 337 17.49 14.73 -9.33
CA ASP A 337 16.98 13.95 -8.20
C ASP A 337 15.43 13.85 -8.19
N LEU A 338 14.75 14.75 -8.89
CA LEU A 338 13.29 14.80 -9.02
C LEU A 338 12.89 15.51 -10.31
N ILE A 339 11.86 14.99 -10.98
CA ILE A 339 11.17 15.67 -12.08
C ILE A 339 9.79 16.08 -11.58
N VAL A 340 9.43 17.35 -11.76
CA VAL A 340 8.06 17.85 -11.57
C VAL A 340 7.45 18.11 -12.94
N LEU A 341 6.32 17.46 -13.24
CA LEU A 341 5.53 17.71 -14.43
C LEU A 341 4.36 18.62 -14.06
N SER A 342 4.49 19.92 -14.32
CA SER A 342 3.45 20.92 -14.04
C SER A 342 2.13 20.61 -14.77
N ALA A 343 1.01 21.02 -14.16
CA ALA A 343 -0.32 21.02 -14.78
C ALA A 343 -0.40 21.95 -16.01
N THR A 344 0.52 22.92 -16.17
CA THR A 344 0.58 23.77 -17.38
C THR A 344 1.02 23.03 -18.63
N ASN A 345 1.54 21.81 -18.49
CA ASN A 345 1.95 20.99 -19.61
C ASN A 345 0.75 20.66 -20.52
N SER A 346 1.04 20.08 -21.66
CA SER A 346 0.06 19.49 -22.55
C SER A 346 0.48 18.05 -22.71
N LYS A 347 -0.43 17.12 -22.36
CA LYS A 347 -0.28 15.70 -22.65
C LYS A 347 0.24 15.44 -24.08
N TYR A 348 -0.28 16.17 -25.07
CA TYR A 348 0.11 16.01 -26.48
C TYR A 348 1.55 16.43 -26.78
N LYS A 349 2.06 17.46 -26.08
CA LYS A 349 3.45 17.94 -26.26
C LYS A 349 4.46 17.15 -25.44
N LEU A 350 4.05 16.66 -24.28
CA LEU A 350 4.84 15.69 -23.52
C LEU A 350 4.94 14.35 -24.27
N SER A 351 3.88 13.93 -24.96
CA SER A 351 3.84 12.66 -25.69
C SER A 351 4.26 11.50 -24.78
N ASN A 352 5.31 10.74 -25.10
CA ASN A 352 5.83 9.66 -24.24
C ASN A 352 7.01 10.07 -23.34
N LYS A 353 7.33 11.37 -23.24
CA LYS A 353 8.47 11.83 -22.44
C LYS A 353 8.29 11.52 -20.97
N TYR A 354 9.42 11.25 -20.31
CA TYR A 354 9.60 10.98 -18.89
C TYR A 354 8.99 9.67 -18.37
N ARG A 355 8.20 8.93 -19.17
CA ARG A 355 7.66 7.62 -18.76
C ARG A 355 8.74 6.69 -18.19
N ASP A 356 9.84 6.52 -18.93
CA ASP A 356 10.92 5.59 -18.59
C ASP A 356 12.06 6.22 -17.77
N ALA A 357 11.84 7.42 -17.20
CA ALA A 357 12.85 8.09 -16.41
C ALA A 357 13.19 7.30 -15.12
N THR A 358 14.48 7.09 -14.86
CA THR A 358 14.99 6.36 -13.69
C THR A 358 15.11 7.21 -12.43
N VAL A 359 14.53 8.41 -12.45
CA VAL A 359 14.50 9.37 -11.35
C VAL A 359 13.04 9.59 -10.92
N PRO A 360 12.79 9.96 -9.65
CA PRO A 360 11.43 10.21 -9.15
C PRO A 360 10.65 11.24 -9.98
N ILE A 361 9.33 11.06 -10.08
CA ILE A 361 8.41 11.99 -10.75
C ILE A 361 7.27 12.39 -9.82
N LEU A 362 7.05 13.71 -9.68
CA LEU A 362 5.80 14.30 -9.17
C LEU A 362 5.01 14.85 -10.36
N CYS A 363 3.86 14.24 -10.63
CA CYS A 363 2.98 14.57 -11.76
C CYS A 363 1.79 15.39 -11.29
N LEU A 364 1.71 16.65 -11.72
CA LEU A 364 0.56 17.55 -11.50
C LEU A 364 -0.38 17.56 -12.71
N GLU A 365 0.15 17.33 -13.92
CA GLU A 365 -0.65 17.07 -15.12
C GLU A 365 -1.34 15.69 -15.01
N GLY A 366 -2.52 15.66 -14.37
CA GLY A 366 -3.25 14.42 -14.09
C GLY A 366 -3.70 13.68 -15.35
N LEU A 367 -3.89 14.38 -16.48
CA LEU A 367 -4.25 13.72 -17.74
C LEU A 367 -3.10 12.91 -18.35
N PHE A 368 -1.89 13.05 -17.80
CA PHE A 368 -0.70 12.27 -18.18
C PHE A 368 -0.55 10.95 -17.41
N ALA A 369 -1.47 10.64 -16.49
CA ALA A 369 -1.43 9.43 -15.68
C ALA A 369 -1.32 8.15 -16.51
N ASP A 370 -2.06 8.04 -17.61
CA ASP A 370 -2.01 6.88 -18.51
C ASP A 370 -0.67 6.74 -19.24
N THR A 371 -0.11 7.85 -19.74
CA THR A 371 1.19 7.84 -20.42
C THR A 371 2.29 7.40 -19.45
N LEU A 372 2.23 7.84 -18.20
CA LEU A 372 3.13 7.40 -17.14
C LEU A 372 2.84 5.97 -16.62
N ARG A 373 1.81 5.29 -17.14
CA ARG A 373 1.29 3.99 -16.67
C ARG A 373 0.76 4.01 -15.24
N MET A 374 0.50 5.18 -14.67
CA MET A 374 0.00 5.32 -13.30
C MET A 374 -1.45 4.84 -13.16
N ALA A 375 -2.22 4.84 -14.25
CA ALA A 375 -3.57 4.31 -14.35
C ALA A 375 -3.81 3.77 -15.78
N GLY A 376 -4.99 3.19 -16.00
CA GLY A 376 -5.43 2.75 -17.33
C GLY A 376 -5.58 3.89 -18.34
N ARG A 377 -5.86 3.54 -19.60
CA ARG A 377 -5.79 4.47 -20.75
C ARG A 377 -7.09 5.21 -21.08
N ASN A 378 -8.21 4.85 -20.46
CA ASN A 378 -9.52 5.38 -20.84
C ASN A 378 -9.84 6.64 -20.02
N ARG A 379 -9.82 7.82 -20.65
CA ARG A 379 -10.20 9.08 -19.99
C ARG A 379 -11.64 9.02 -19.47
N TYR A 380 -11.89 9.60 -18.31
CA TYR A 380 -13.12 9.55 -17.49
C TYR A 380 -13.58 8.17 -17.02
N VAL A 381 -12.83 7.12 -17.34
CA VAL A 381 -13.02 5.78 -16.77
C VAL A 381 -11.88 5.44 -15.81
N ASP A 382 -10.63 5.64 -16.25
CA ASP A 382 -9.41 5.30 -15.53
C ASP A 382 -8.72 6.53 -14.93
N TYR A 383 -8.91 7.72 -15.51
CA TYR A 383 -8.39 9.00 -15.02
C TYR A 383 -9.21 10.16 -15.59
N GLY A 384 -9.20 11.31 -14.91
CA GLY A 384 -9.96 12.47 -15.35
C GLY A 384 -9.83 13.66 -14.42
N GLU A 385 -10.84 14.51 -14.48
CA GLU A 385 -10.92 15.76 -13.72
C GLU A 385 -12.37 16.11 -13.41
N HIS A 386 -12.60 16.75 -12.26
CA HIS A 386 -13.88 17.37 -11.90
C HIS A 386 -13.76 18.88 -12.04
N GLY A 387 -14.82 19.57 -12.45
CA GLY A 387 -14.86 21.04 -12.52
C GLY A 387 -14.45 21.66 -13.87
N GLU A 388 -13.95 20.87 -14.83
CA GLU A 388 -13.70 21.36 -16.19
C GLU A 388 -14.99 21.31 -17.01
N GLU A 389 -15.69 22.45 -17.08
CA GLU A 389 -17.04 22.57 -17.68
C GLU A 389 -17.13 22.07 -19.14
N LYS A 390 -16.02 22.02 -19.88
CA LYS A 390 -16.02 21.55 -21.28
C LYS A 390 -15.87 20.04 -21.43
N GLU A 391 -15.37 19.37 -20.39
CA GLU A 391 -14.93 17.98 -20.49
C GLU A 391 -15.54 17.08 -19.39
N SER A 392 -16.12 17.68 -18.34
CA SER A 392 -16.70 16.97 -17.19
C SER A 392 -18.01 17.61 -16.73
N ASP A 393 -19.03 16.77 -16.51
CA ASP A 393 -20.29 17.18 -15.87
C ASP A 393 -20.18 17.22 -14.33
N ASP A 394 -19.07 16.72 -13.78
CA ASP A 394 -18.84 16.71 -12.34
C ASP A 394 -18.43 18.11 -11.85
N PRO A 395 -19.02 18.63 -10.76
CA PRO A 395 -18.76 19.98 -10.30
C PRO A 395 -17.35 20.14 -9.72
N ALA A 396 -16.82 21.36 -9.78
CA ALA A 396 -15.58 21.73 -9.11
C ALA A 396 -15.64 21.45 -7.59
N ASP A 397 -14.49 21.10 -7.02
CA ASP A 397 -14.36 20.77 -5.60
C ASP A 397 -13.18 21.55 -4.99
N ASN A 398 -13.14 21.64 -3.67
CA ASN A 398 -12.05 22.25 -2.92
C ASN A 398 -11.51 21.37 -1.80
N SER A 399 -12.04 20.15 -1.66
CA SER A 399 -11.75 19.25 -0.55
C SER A 399 -11.23 17.91 -1.04
N LEU A 400 -10.48 17.21 -0.19
CA LEU A 400 -10.01 15.85 -0.39
C LEU A 400 -10.39 15.00 0.82
N ARG A 401 -10.64 13.70 0.61
CA ARG A 401 -10.75 12.74 1.71
C ARG A 401 -9.44 11.99 1.88
N ILE A 402 -8.81 12.12 3.04
CA ILE A 402 -7.63 11.33 3.41
C ILE A 402 -8.10 9.94 3.88
N ILE A 403 -7.66 8.90 3.18
CA ILE A 403 -8.06 7.50 3.44
C ILE A 403 -6.96 6.66 4.09
N ASN A 404 -5.71 7.11 4.02
CA ASN A 404 -4.55 6.45 4.63
C ASN A 404 -3.76 7.46 5.47
N PRO A 405 -4.22 7.78 6.69
CA PRO A 405 -3.63 8.84 7.51
C PRO A 405 -2.20 8.51 8.00
N ASN A 406 -1.80 7.24 8.01
CA ASN A 406 -0.45 6.83 8.43
C ASN A 406 0.60 6.93 7.33
N ASN A 407 0.20 7.16 6.07
CA ASN A 407 1.17 7.35 4.99
C ASN A 407 1.88 8.70 5.15
N GLU A 408 3.18 8.78 4.88
CA GLU A 408 3.96 10.02 4.99
C GLU A 408 3.40 11.17 4.15
N MET A 409 2.83 10.90 2.97
CA MET A 409 2.20 11.91 2.11
C MET A 409 0.88 12.46 2.69
N SER A 410 0.33 11.89 3.76
CA SER A 410 -0.87 12.41 4.43
C SER A 410 -0.61 13.72 5.17
N ALA A 411 0.67 14.06 5.42
CA ALA A 411 1.08 15.17 6.28
C ALA A 411 0.47 15.13 7.69
N GLY A 412 0.10 13.93 8.18
CA GLY A 412 -0.57 13.74 9.47
C GLY A 412 -2.04 14.12 9.48
N LEU A 413 -2.62 14.41 8.31
CA LEU A 413 -4.02 14.74 8.14
C LEU A 413 -4.89 13.48 8.09
N SER A 414 -6.18 13.66 8.35
CA SER A 414 -7.17 12.58 8.31
C SER A 414 -8.56 13.13 7.99
N GLY A 415 -9.48 12.28 7.54
CA GLY A 415 -10.85 12.68 7.23
C GLY A 415 -10.94 13.59 5.99
N VAL A 416 -12.00 14.40 5.92
CA VAL A 416 -12.18 15.38 4.85
C VAL A 416 -11.41 16.65 5.19
N VAL A 417 -10.55 17.10 4.28
CA VAL A 417 -9.72 18.30 4.43
C VAL A 417 -9.99 19.28 3.30
N GLN A 418 -10.11 20.56 3.63
CA GLN A 418 -10.14 21.62 2.62
C GLN A 418 -8.74 21.78 2.03
N PHE A 419 -8.59 21.39 0.77
CA PHE A 419 -7.33 21.31 0.04
C PHE A 419 -6.95 22.66 -0.61
N ILE A 420 -7.90 23.28 -1.29
CA ILE A 420 -7.79 24.63 -1.87
C ILE A 420 -8.88 25.55 -1.27
N LYS A 421 -8.71 26.87 -1.31
CA LYS A 421 -9.63 27.80 -0.62
C LYS A 421 -10.96 27.85 -1.38
N GLU A 422 -10.90 28.07 -2.69
CA GLU A 422 -12.05 28.14 -3.60
C GLU A 422 -12.18 26.84 -4.40
N LYS A 423 -13.42 26.49 -4.79
CA LYS A 423 -13.68 25.31 -5.64
C LYS A 423 -13.07 25.52 -7.02
N ASP A 424 -12.32 24.52 -7.46
CA ASP A 424 -11.62 24.55 -8.73
C ASP A 424 -11.50 23.12 -9.30
N VAL A 425 -10.82 22.99 -10.43
CA VAL A 425 -10.56 21.70 -11.06
C VAL A 425 -9.63 20.86 -10.20
N LEU A 426 -10.03 19.61 -9.94
CA LEU A 426 -9.19 18.60 -9.29
C LEU A 426 -9.03 17.38 -10.20
N LYS A 427 -7.78 16.93 -10.38
CA LYS A 427 -7.46 15.74 -11.17
C LYS A 427 -7.58 14.47 -10.33
N TRP A 428 -7.88 13.35 -10.99
CA TRP A 428 -7.95 12.03 -10.36
C TRP A 428 -7.51 10.90 -11.29
N ALA A 429 -7.12 9.76 -10.71
CA ALA A 429 -6.90 8.52 -11.45
C ALA A 429 -7.27 7.27 -10.63
N LYS A 430 -7.40 6.12 -11.31
CA LYS A 430 -7.63 4.79 -10.72
C LYS A 430 -6.33 3.98 -10.83
N PRO A 431 -5.43 4.08 -9.84
CA PRO A 431 -4.19 3.32 -9.88
C PRO A 431 -4.43 1.82 -9.67
N GLY A 432 -3.46 1.01 -10.11
CA GLY A 432 -3.43 -0.42 -9.83
C GLY A 432 -3.00 -0.74 -8.39
N PRO A 433 -3.07 -2.01 -7.99
CA PRO A 433 -2.81 -2.45 -6.61
C PRO A 433 -1.37 -2.21 -6.10
N GLY A 434 -0.42 -1.95 -7.00
CA GLY A 434 0.95 -1.57 -6.62
C GLY A 434 1.06 -0.14 -6.08
N ALA A 435 0.03 0.68 -6.18
CA ALA A 435 0.04 2.03 -5.63
C ALA A 435 -0.30 2.06 -4.13
N THR A 436 0.24 3.05 -3.44
CA THR A 436 -0.29 3.51 -2.16
C THR A 436 -1.14 4.75 -2.38
N ILE A 437 -2.43 4.67 -2.05
CA ILE A 437 -3.39 5.76 -2.21
C ILE A 437 -3.55 6.47 -0.88
N VAL A 438 -3.44 7.80 -0.88
CA VAL A 438 -3.48 8.62 0.35
C VAL A 438 -4.78 9.41 0.44
N ALA A 439 -5.22 9.97 -0.69
CA ALA A 439 -6.43 10.77 -0.73
C ALA A 439 -7.26 10.47 -1.98
N THR A 440 -8.58 10.57 -1.84
CA THR A 440 -9.55 10.51 -2.94
C THR A 440 -10.29 11.82 -3.05
N LEU A 441 -10.99 12.02 -4.16
CA LEU A 441 -12.05 13.03 -4.21
C LEU A 441 -13.15 12.67 -3.18
N PRO A 442 -13.82 13.67 -2.57
CA PRO A 442 -14.94 13.44 -1.67
C PRO A 442 -16.02 12.58 -2.34
N ASP A 443 -16.63 11.71 -1.55
CA ASP A 443 -17.60 10.67 -1.91
C ASP A 443 -17.30 9.73 -3.11
N MET A 444 -16.12 9.87 -3.73
CA MET A 444 -15.70 9.11 -4.90
C MET A 444 -14.47 8.26 -4.56
N MET A 445 -14.67 7.17 -3.80
CA MET A 445 -13.56 6.34 -3.29
C MET A 445 -12.65 5.76 -4.38
N GLU A 446 -13.17 5.55 -5.59
CA GLU A 446 -12.41 5.02 -6.71
C GLU A 446 -11.56 6.09 -7.43
N GLN A 447 -11.81 7.38 -7.20
CA GLN A 447 -11.08 8.48 -7.83
C GLN A 447 -9.96 8.96 -6.90
N ALA A 448 -8.79 8.33 -7.01
CA ALA A 448 -7.62 8.70 -6.23
C ALA A 448 -7.06 10.05 -6.70
N ALA A 449 -6.88 10.96 -5.75
CA ALA A 449 -6.39 12.32 -5.97
C ALA A 449 -4.91 12.45 -5.61
N ILE A 450 -4.47 11.81 -4.51
CA ILE A 450 -3.06 11.73 -4.11
C ILE A 450 -2.70 10.25 -3.95
N PHE A 451 -1.76 9.77 -4.76
CA PHE A 451 -1.23 8.42 -4.66
C PHE A 451 0.18 8.34 -5.24
N GLY A 452 0.91 7.28 -4.89
CA GLY A 452 2.21 7.02 -5.49
C GLY A 452 2.58 5.55 -5.58
N TYR A 453 3.53 5.26 -6.46
CA TYR A 453 4.18 3.97 -6.62
C TYR A 453 5.61 4.06 -6.11
N ASP A 454 6.04 3.11 -5.28
CA ASP A 454 7.44 2.97 -4.92
C ASP A 454 8.25 2.46 -6.12
N LYS A 455 9.58 2.59 -6.04
CA LYS A 455 10.45 1.96 -7.03
C LYS A 455 10.23 0.44 -7.02
N GLY A 456 10.01 -0.15 -8.18
CA GLY A 456 9.78 -1.59 -8.32
C GLY A 456 8.32 -2.02 -8.17
N SER A 457 7.40 -1.11 -7.81
CA SER A 457 5.97 -1.43 -7.79
C SER A 457 5.44 -1.67 -9.20
N THR A 458 4.50 -2.61 -9.32
CA THR A 458 3.76 -2.87 -10.55
C THR A 458 2.71 -1.78 -10.79
N MET A 459 2.69 -1.23 -12.00
CA MET A 459 1.79 -0.18 -12.49
C MET A 459 0.91 -0.74 -13.63
N ASP A 460 0.17 0.12 -14.34
CA ASP A 460 -0.71 -0.30 -15.44
C ASP A 460 0.03 -1.11 -16.51
N GLY A 461 -0.61 -2.19 -16.98
CA GLY A 461 -0.06 -3.05 -18.03
C GLY A 461 1.24 -3.77 -17.64
N TYR A 462 1.42 -4.11 -16.35
CA TYR A 462 2.61 -4.76 -15.80
C TYR A 462 3.89 -3.92 -15.91
N TYR A 463 3.76 -2.61 -16.10
CA TYR A 463 4.90 -1.71 -16.10
C TYR A 463 5.49 -1.60 -14.70
N VAL A 464 6.80 -1.75 -14.54
CA VAL A 464 7.46 -1.65 -13.24
C VAL A 464 8.03 -0.24 -13.05
N ALA A 465 7.65 0.42 -11.97
CA ALA A 465 8.09 1.78 -11.65
C ALA A 465 9.63 1.88 -11.56
N PRO A 466 10.31 2.62 -12.47
CA PRO A 466 11.78 2.73 -12.45
C PRO A 466 12.32 3.48 -11.22
N ALA A 467 11.49 4.38 -10.69
CA ALA A 467 11.69 5.20 -9.49
C ALA A 467 10.30 5.61 -8.95
N ARG A 468 10.24 6.29 -7.80
CA ARG A 468 8.98 6.76 -7.21
C ARG A 468 8.16 7.60 -8.19
N ARG A 469 6.86 7.33 -8.31
CA ARG A 469 5.91 8.08 -9.14
C ARG A 469 4.77 8.57 -8.28
N VAL A 470 4.54 9.88 -8.23
CA VAL A 470 3.44 10.50 -7.48
C VAL A 470 2.52 11.23 -8.44
N LEU A 471 1.21 11.05 -8.27
CA LEU A 471 0.20 11.93 -8.84
C LEU A 471 -0.33 12.82 -7.73
N PHE A 472 -0.47 14.11 -8.01
CA PHE A 472 -1.02 15.10 -7.10
C PHE A 472 -2.07 15.94 -7.82
N PRO A 473 -3.22 16.25 -7.21
CA PRO A 473 -4.46 16.58 -7.94
C PRO A 473 -4.56 18.07 -8.31
N LEU A 474 -3.47 18.82 -8.16
CA LEU A 474 -3.45 20.27 -8.30
C LEU A 474 -3.43 20.69 -9.77
N ASP A 475 -4.44 21.44 -10.20
CA ASP A 475 -4.49 22.03 -11.53
C ASP A 475 -3.84 23.41 -11.61
N ASN A 476 -3.62 23.94 -12.81
CA ASN A 476 -3.25 25.33 -12.99
C ASN A 476 -4.52 26.22 -13.04
N PRO A 477 -4.49 27.46 -12.49
CA PRO A 477 -3.43 28.12 -11.74
C PRO A 477 -3.53 27.95 -10.20
N ALA A 478 -4.01 26.81 -9.70
CA ALA A 478 -4.50 26.67 -8.31
C ALA A 478 -3.43 26.61 -7.20
N PHE A 479 -2.13 26.73 -7.50
CA PHE A 479 -1.07 26.63 -6.48
C PHE A 479 -1.21 27.68 -5.37
N ASP A 480 -1.49 28.94 -5.72
CA ASP A 480 -1.69 30.02 -4.76
C ASP A 480 -3.02 29.90 -3.99
N ASN A 481 -3.92 29.05 -4.49
CA ASN A 481 -5.21 28.73 -3.88
C ASN A 481 -5.09 27.60 -2.82
N LEU A 482 -3.93 26.94 -2.68
CA LEU A 482 -3.72 25.93 -1.63
C LEU A 482 -4.00 26.51 -0.23
N THR A 483 -4.73 25.76 0.58
CA THR A 483 -4.83 26.04 2.03
C THR A 483 -3.51 25.64 2.72
N PRO A 484 -3.28 26.02 3.99
CA PRO A 484 -2.14 25.50 4.75
C PRO A 484 -2.07 23.97 4.77
N LYS A 485 -3.24 23.29 4.78
CA LYS A 485 -3.33 21.81 4.72
C LYS A 485 -2.98 21.29 3.33
N GLY A 486 -3.48 21.91 2.27
CA GLY A 486 -3.12 21.54 0.89
C GLY A 486 -1.62 21.72 0.62
N LEU A 487 -1.03 22.79 1.18
CA LEU A 487 0.39 23.06 1.09
C LEU A 487 1.24 22.05 1.89
N ALA A 488 0.76 21.58 3.04
CA ALA A 488 1.38 20.50 3.79
C ALA A 488 1.34 19.16 3.01
N LEU A 489 0.21 18.84 2.36
CA LEU A 489 0.12 17.66 1.48
C LEU A 489 1.11 17.75 0.31
N PHE A 490 1.27 18.94 -0.30
CA PHE A 490 2.24 19.16 -1.36
C PHE A 490 3.68 18.92 -0.88
N ASP A 491 4.07 19.52 0.25
CA ASP A 491 5.41 19.33 0.82
C ASP A 491 5.67 17.87 1.19
N ALA A 492 4.66 17.17 1.72
CA ALA A 492 4.75 15.75 2.06
C ALA A 492 4.91 14.87 0.80
N ALA A 493 4.19 15.17 -0.28
CA ALA A 493 4.35 14.48 -1.57
C ALA A 493 5.75 14.69 -2.18
N VAL A 494 6.28 15.92 -2.11
CA VAL A 494 7.64 16.23 -2.57
C VAL A 494 8.68 15.49 -1.72
N LEU A 495 8.56 15.55 -0.39
CA LEU A 495 9.46 14.86 0.53
C LEU A 495 9.44 13.34 0.28
N TRP A 496 8.26 12.74 0.18
CA TRP A 496 8.12 11.31 -0.12
C TRP A 496 8.78 10.96 -1.45
N SER A 497 8.65 11.79 -2.48
CA SER A 497 9.25 11.53 -3.79
C SER A 497 10.78 11.41 -3.74
N ILE A 498 11.46 12.19 -2.87
CA ILE A 498 12.93 12.25 -2.78
C ILE A 498 13.53 11.42 -1.63
N SER A 499 12.70 11.00 -0.68
CA SER A 499 13.12 10.12 0.41
C SER A 499 13.52 8.75 -0.15
N LYS A 500 14.46 8.07 0.52
CA LYS A 500 14.76 6.68 0.19
C LYS A 500 13.53 5.83 0.51
N ALA A 501 13.18 4.91 -0.38
CA ALA A 501 12.29 3.82 0.01
C ALA A 501 12.90 3.12 1.23
N GLY A 502 12.10 2.91 2.28
CA GLY A 502 12.55 2.18 3.46
C GLY A 502 13.20 0.88 2.99
N SER A 503 14.44 0.64 3.44
CA SER A 503 15.15 -0.61 3.20
C SER A 503 14.37 -1.77 3.77
#